data_AF-A0A9E3D5E7-F1
#
_entry.id   AF-A0A9E3D5E7-F1
#
_cell.length_a   1.000
_cell.length_b   1.000
_cell.length_c   1.000
_cell.angle_alpha   90.00
_cell.angle_beta   90.00
_cell.angle_gamma   90.00
#
_symmetry.space_group_name_H-M   'P 1'
#
loop_
_entity.id
_entity.type
_entity.pdbx_description
1 polymer ?
#
loop_
_entity_poly.entity_id
_entity_poly.type
_entity_poly.pdbx_seq_one_letter_code
_entity_poly.pdbx_strand_id
1 'polypeptide(L)' 'MAEHEVGFKSEIRPLFRDKDIQSMSAKFDLSSYQDVRASAERILGALENGSMPCDGPWPADRVALFREWVAAGCPP' A
#
# COMPACT_ATOMS: atom_id res chain seq x y z
N MET A 1 -16.84 0.92 18.51
CA MET A 1 -17.62 -0.12 17.82
C MET A 1 -16.76 -0.58 16.66
N ALA A 2 -16.21 -1.79 16.76
CA ALA A 2 -15.33 -2.47 15.81
C ALA A 2 -14.31 -1.57 15.08
N GLU A 3 -13.24 -1.19 15.78
CA GLU A 3 -11.97 -0.81 15.17
C GLU A 3 -11.42 -2.01 14.40
N HIS A 4 -11.86 -2.18 13.16
CA HIS A 4 -11.14 -3.02 12.21
C HIS A 4 -9.93 -2.19 11.78
N GLU A 5 -8.90 -2.15 12.63
CA GLU A 5 -7.63 -1.51 12.28
C GLU A 5 -7.09 -2.25 11.06
N VAL A 6 -7.15 -1.61 9.89
CA VAL A 6 -6.51 -2.09 8.68
C VAL A 6 -5.02 -2.12 8.98
N GLY A 7 -4.46 -3.23 9.47
CA GLY A 7 -3.06 -3.27 9.89
C GLY A 7 -2.14 -3.39 8.68
N PHE A 8 -0.97 -2.73 8.71
CA PHE A 8 -0.01 -2.88 7.62
C PHE A 8 0.33 -4.35 7.41
N LYS A 9 0.60 -5.08 8.48
CA LYS A 9 1.05 -6.47 8.39
C LYS A 9 -0.06 -7.45 7.98
N SER A 10 -1.30 -7.19 8.36
CA SER A 10 -2.44 -8.11 8.18
C SER A 10 -3.15 -7.86 6.85
N GLU A 11 -3.43 -6.60 6.54
CA GLU A 11 -4.25 -6.23 5.39
C GLU A 11 -3.40 -5.67 4.25
N ILE A 12 -2.45 -4.76 4.53
CA ILE A 12 -1.72 -4.05 3.46
C ILE A 12 -0.57 -4.86 2.86
N ARG A 13 0.19 -5.57 3.69
CA ARG A 13 1.35 -6.37 3.29
C ARG A 13 0.99 -7.48 2.29
N PRO A 14 -0.09 -8.27 2.47
CA PRO A 14 -0.48 -9.23 1.44
C PRO A 14 -1.03 -8.59 0.16
N LEU A 15 -1.40 -7.31 0.15
CA LEU A 15 -1.76 -6.60 -1.08
C LEU A 15 -0.53 -6.34 -1.96
N PHE A 16 0.61 -6.05 -1.33
CA PHE A 16 1.90 -5.94 -2.01
C PHE A 16 2.44 -7.33 -2.32
N ARG A 17 2.33 -7.74 -3.59
CA ARG A 17 2.90 -9.03 -4.03
C ARG A 17 4.42 -8.90 -4.04
N ASP A 18 5.14 -9.99 -3.83
CA ASP A 18 6.61 -10.04 -4.01
C ASP A 18 7.07 -9.42 -5.33
N LYS A 19 6.27 -9.55 -6.38
CA LYS A 19 6.54 -8.97 -7.70
C LYS A 19 6.47 -7.43 -7.72
N ASP A 20 5.54 -6.86 -6.95
CA ASP A 20 5.42 -5.41 -6.77
C ASP A 20 6.59 -4.91 -5.91
N ILE A 21 6.91 -5.63 -4.82
CA ILE A 21 8.07 -5.38 -3.95
C ILE A 21 9.36 -5.44 -4.76
N GLN A 22 9.59 -6.46 -5.58
CA GLN A 22 10.80 -6.60 -6.41
C GLN A 22 10.89 -5.52 -7.50
N SER A 23 9.77 -5.17 -8.14
CA SER A 23 9.77 -4.11 -9.16
C SER A 23 10.11 -2.75 -8.56
N MET A 24 9.75 -2.55 -7.29
CA MET A 24 9.97 -1.29 -6.59
C MET A 24 11.17 -1.30 -5.65
N SER A 25 11.74 -2.45 -5.31
CA SER A 25 12.92 -2.59 -4.44
C SER A 25 14.12 -1.80 -4.98
N ALA A 26 14.17 -1.52 -6.28
CA ALA A 26 15.16 -0.63 -6.90
C ALA A 26 14.97 0.87 -6.55
N LYS A 27 13.81 1.27 -6.02
CA LYS A 27 13.41 2.65 -5.70
C LYS A 27 12.95 2.84 -4.26
N PHE A 28 12.23 1.89 -3.67
CA PHE A 28 11.69 1.93 -2.31
C PHE A 28 11.25 0.54 -1.83
N ASP A 29 11.20 0.33 -0.52
CA ASP A 29 10.95 -0.99 0.05
C ASP A 29 9.50 -1.16 0.50
N LEU A 30 8.66 -1.71 -0.40
CA LEU A 30 7.24 -1.99 -0.14
C LEU A 30 7.00 -3.02 1.00
N SER A 31 8.04 -3.75 1.38
CA SER A 31 7.98 -4.71 2.49
C SER A 31 8.15 -4.03 3.86
N SER A 32 8.69 -2.81 3.87
CA SER A 32 9.04 -2.08 5.08
C SER A 32 7.94 -1.11 5.46
N TYR A 33 7.30 -1.34 6.61
CA TYR A 33 6.26 -0.47 7.15
C TYR A 33 6.71 0.99 7.25
N GLN A 34 7.96 1.25 7.68
CA GLN A 34 8.46 2.63 7.80
C GLN A 34 8.54 3.33 6.45
N ASP A 35 9.03 2.63 5.44
CA ASP A 35 9.22 3.15 4.08
C ASP A 35 7.87 3.37 3.40
N VAL A 36 6.96 2.39 3.55
CA VAL A 36 5.58 2.49 3.06
C VAL A 36 4.81 3.59 3.76
N ARG A 37 4.90 3.72 5.08
CA ARG A 37 4.26 4.80 5.85
C ARG A 37 4.79 6.16 5.42
N ALA A 38 6.10 6.31 5.31
CA ALA A 38 6.72 7.58 4.89
C ALA A 38 6.33 7.96 3.45
N SER A 39 6.13 6.95 2.60
CA SER A 39 5.74 7.13 1.18
C SER A 39 4.25 6.90 0.93
N ALA A 40 3.42 6.79 1.96
CA ALA A 40 2.06 6.26 1.83
C ALA A 40 1.19 7.13 0.91
N GLU A 41 1.24 8.45 1.07
CA GLU A 41 0.53 9.39 0.21
C GLU A 41 1.02 9.33 -1.25
N ARG A 42 2.32 9.12 -1.45
CA ARG A 42 2.93 9.01 -2.78
C ARG A 42 2.53 7.70 -3.46
N ILE A 43 2.48 6.60 -2.71
CA ILE A 43 2.01 5.29 -3.17
C ILE A 43 0.52 5.37 -3.52
N LEU A 44 -0.29 5.96 -2.65
CA LEU A 44 -1.72 6.16 -2.91
C LEU A 44 -1.93 6.95 -4.20
N GLY A 45 -1.23 8.07 -4.39
CA GLY A 45 -1.32 8.85 -5.63
C GLY A 45 -0.87 8.07 -6.87
N ALA A 46 0.14 7.20 -6.76
CA ALA A 46 0.58 6.36 -7.88
C ALA A 46 -0.43 5.23 -8.20
N LEU A 47 -1.08 4.68 -7.18
CA LEU A 47 -2.16 3.70 -7.30
C LEU A 47 -3.41 4.32 -7.93
N GLU A 48 -3.84 5.50 -7.45
CA GLU A 48 -4.97 6.26 -8.00
C GLU A 48 -4.72 6.70 -9.44
N ASN A 49 -3.49 7.08 -9.77
CA ASN A 49 -3.09 7.42 -11.13
C ASN A 49 -2.96 6.19 -12.06
N GLY A 50 -3.12 4.97 -11.52
CA GLY A 50 -2.96 3.71 -12.26
C GLY A 50 -1.55 3.48 -12.80
N SER A 51 -0.56 4.26 -12.36
CA SER A 51 0.86 4.10 -12.72
C SER A 51 1.54 3.03 -11.88
N MET A 52 0.87 2.53 -10.85
CA MET A 52 1.31 1.39 -10.04
C MET A 52 0.21 0.35 -9.82
N PRO A 53 0.60 -0.92 -9.68
CA PRO A 53 1.95 -1.46 -9.92
C PRO A 53 2.30 -1.64 -11.41
N CYS A 54 3.60 -1.83 -11.69
CA CYS A 54 4.22 -1.97 -13.02
C CYS A 54 3.61 -3.09 -13.90
N ASP A 55 2.91 -4.06 -13.29
CA ASP A 55 2.30 -5.22 -13.95
C ASP A 55 0.79 -5.02 -14.21
N GLY A 56 0.18 -3.95 -13.68
CA GLY A 56 -1.23 -3.61 -13.86
C GLY A 56 -1.85 -2.99 -12.61
N PRO A 57 -2.76 -2.00 -12.74
CA PRO A 57 -3.31 -1.24 -11.63
C PRO A 57 -4.04 -2.14 -10.63
N TRP A 58 -3.97 -1.77 -9.35
CA TRP A 58 -4.76 -2.43 -8.32
C TRP A 58 -6.26 -2.24 -8.59
N PRO A 59 -7.10 -3.26 -8.32
CA PRO A 59 -8.55 -3.07 -8.31
C PRO A 59 -8.94 -2.00 -7.29
N ALA A 60 -10.00 -1.25 -7.58
CA ALA A 60 -10.46 -0.12 -6.79
C ALA A 60 -10.69 -0.47 -5.30
N ASP A 61 -11.14 -1.69 -5.00
CA ASP A 61 -11.26 -2.20 -3.62
C ASP A 61 -9.94 -2.14 -2.85
N ARG A 62 -8.82 -2.57 -3.46
CA ARG A 62 -7.51 -2.57 -2.80
C ARG A 62 -6.97 -1.15 -2.62
N VAL A 63 -7.23 -0.27 -3.58
CA VAL A 63 -6.86 1.14 -3.50
C VAL A 63 -7.66 1.83 -2.40
N ALA A 64 -8.96 1.53 -2.28
CA ALA A 64 -9.80 2.02 -1.20
C ALA A 64 -9.30 1.54 0.17
N LEU A 65 -8.93 0.26 0.30
CA LEU A 65 -8.40 -0.33 1.52
C LEU A 65 -7.06 0.31 1.94
N PHE A 66 -6.17 0.56 0.97
CA PHE A 66 -4.93 1.30 1.20
C PHE A 66 -5.22 2.76 1.60
N ARG A 67 -6.18 3.43 0.94
CA ARG A 67 -6.59 4.79 1.29
C ARG A 67 -7.14 4.88 2.71
N GLU A 68 -7.97 3.92 3.12
CA GLU A 68 -8.50 3.85 4.49
C GLU A 68 -7.38 3.67 5.51
N TRP A 69 -6.39 2.83 5.22
CA TRP A 69 -5.20 2.68 6.05
C TRP A 69 -4.39 3.96 6.21
N VAL A 70 -4.15 4.68 5.10
CA VAL A 70 -3.46 5.98 5.14
C VAL A 70 -4.27 7.00 5.93
N ALA A 71 -5.59 7.06 5.72
CA ALA A 71 -6.49 7.95 6.44
C ALA A 71 -6.57 7.64 7.95
N ALA A 72 -6.42 6.36 8.32
CA ALA A 72 -6.34 5.91 9.72
C ALA A 72 -5.00 6.26 10.40
N GLY A 73 -4.05 6.88 9.69
CA GLY A 73 -2.75 7.26 10.23
C GLY A 73 -1.66 6.19 10.07
N CYS A 74 -1.88 5.24 9.16
CA CYS A 74 -0.96 4.13 8.87
C CYS A 74 -0.69 3.23 10.09
N PRO A 75 -1.68 2.57 10.69
CA PRO A 75 -1.45 1.63 11.79
C PRO A 75 -0.58 0.41 11.35
N PRO A 76 0.30 -0.12 12.23
CA PRO A 76 1.22 -1.22 11.90
C PRO A 76 0.57 -2.59 11.66
#